data_AF-A0ABD6SQQ7-F1
#
_entry.id   AF-A0ABD6SQQ7-F1
#
_cell.length_a   1.000
_cell.length_b   1.000
_cell.length_c   1.000
_cell.angle_alpha   90.00
_cell.angle_beta   90.00
_cell.angle_gamma   90.00
#
_symmetry.space_group_name_H-M   'P 1'
#
loop_
_entity.id
_entity.type
_entity.pdbx_description
1 polymer ?
#
loop_
_entity_poly.entity_id
_entity_poly.type
_entity_poly.pdbx_seq_one_letter_code
_entity_poly.pdbx_strand_id
1 'polypeptide(L)' 'MDLIEYQVLLPNKFWDLTESKDDLKKMIEQYFNVGYPHYEIQRIIKSGQAYVAVCTRR' A
#
# COMPACT_ATOMS: atom_id res chain seq x y z
N MET A 1 -6.07 23.15 -1.87
CA MET A 1 -6.71 21.89 -1.46
C MET A 1 -5.60 21.01 -0.95
N ASP A 2 -5.51 20.83 0.35
CA ASP A 2 -4.53 19.95 0.98
C ASP A 2 -4.88 18.51 0.63
N LEU A 3 -4.06 17.87 -0.20
CA LEU A 3 -4.13 16.43 -0.44
C LEU A 3 -3.80 15.74 0.88
N ILE A 4 -4.82 15.22 1.56
CA ILE A 4 -4.61 14.49 2.81
C ILE A 4 -3.94 13.16 2.45
N GLU A 5 -2.66 13.06 2.77
CA GLU A 5 -1.88 11.82 2.65
C GLU A 5 -2.25 10.90 3.82
N TYR A 6 -2.76 9.72 3.48
CA TYR A 6 -3.07 8.64 4.41
C TYR A 6 -1.95 7.62 4.38
N GLN A 7 -1.42 7.30 5.55
CA GLN A 7 -0.43 6.23 5.71
C GLN A 7 -1.16 4.96 6.11
N VAL A 8 -1.15 3.96 5.22
CA VAL A 8 -1.73 2.64 5.47
C VAL A 8 -0.60 1.66 5.73
N LEU A 9 -0.60 1.08 6.93
CA LEU A 9 0.40 0.10 7.32
C LEU A 9 0.06 -1.24 6.67
N LEU A 10 0.96 -1.74 5.82
CA LEU A 10 0.78 -3.00 5.12
C LEU A 10 1.18 -4.15 6.05
N PRO A 11 0.32 -5.17 6.21
CA PRO A 11 0.68 -6.40 6.91
C PRO A 11 1.96 -7.03 6.36
N ASN A 12 2.90 -7.38 7.25
CA ASN A 12 4.14 -8.08 6.87
C ASN A 12 3.88 -9.42 6.14
N LYS A 13 2.69 -10.01 6.32
CA LYS A 13 2.24 -11.20 5.60
C LYS A 13 2.24 -11.03 4.08
N PHE A 14 1.99 -9.82 3.58
CA PHE A 14 2.07 -9.55 2.14
C PHE A 14 3.48 -9.82 1.60
N TRP A 15 4.51 -9.62 2.42
CA TRP A 15 5.89 -9.87 2.04
C TRP A 15 6.33 -11.32 2.23
N ASP A 16 5.88 -11.95 3.31
CA ASP A 16 6.16 -13.38 3.57
C ASP A 16 5.57 -14.28 2.46
N LEU A 17 4.48 -13.82 1.84
CA LEU A 17 3.80 -14.53 0.75
C LEU A 17 4.35 -14.22 -0.65
N THR A 18 5.16 -13.18 -0.82
CA THR A 18 5.58 -12.73 -2.16
C THR A 18 7.10 -12.69 -2.31
N GLU A 19 7.63 -13.67 -3.05
CA GLU A 19 9.04 -13.73 -3.46
C GLU A 19 9.40 -12.65 -4.51
N SER A 20 8.39 -12.12 -5.20
CA SER A 20 8.56 -11.17 -6.32
C SER A 20 7.89 -9.82 -6.04
N LYS A 21 8.59 -8.73 -6.41
CA LYS A 21 8.06 -7.36 -6.32
C LYS A 21 6.77 -7.18 -7.12
N ASP A 22 6.62 -7.87 -8.24
CA ASP A 22 5.43 -7.84 -9.09
C ASP A 22 4.20 -8.45 -8.41
N ASP A 23 4.36 -9.55 -7.69
CA ASP A 23 3.28 -10.17 -6.91
C ASP A 23 2.85 -9.28 -5.75
N LEU A 24 3.81 -8.67 -5.05
CA LEU A 24 3.46 -7.71 -4.00
C LEU A 24 2.66 -6.54 -4.55
N LYS A 25 3.08 -5.98 -5.69
CA LYS A 25 2.37 -4.86 -6.32
C LYS A 25 0.92 -5.24 -6.62
N LYS A 26 0.70 -6.42 -7.21
CA LYS A 26 -0.65 -6.94 -7.48
C LYS A 26 -1.47 -7.16 -6.22
N MET A 27 -0.89 -7.72 -5.16
CA MET A 27 -1.61 -7.94 -3.90
C MET A 27 -2.00 -6.62 -3.23
N ILE A 28 -1.10 -5.64 -3.23
CA ILE A 28 -1.38 -4.30 -2.72
C ILE A 28 -2.48 -3.65 -3.56
N GLU A 29 -2.38 -3.68 -4.89
CA GLU A 29 -3.42 -3.13 -5.77
C GLU A 29 -4.79 -3.78 -5.51
N GLN A 30 -4.87 -5.11 -5.36
CA GLN A 30 -6.12 -5.80 -5.02
C GLN A 30 -6.64 -5.39 -3.65
N TYR A 31 -5.77 -5.32 -2.63
CA TYR A 31 -6.16 -4.90 -1.28
C TYR A 31 -6.74 -3.48 -1.27
N PHE A 32 -6.09 -2.55 -1.97
CA PHE A 32 -6.56 -1.18 -2.12
C PHE A 32 -7.84 -1.09 -2.95
N ASN A 33 -7.98 -1.88 -4.01
CA ASN A 33 -9.20 -1.87 -4.83
C ASN A 33 -10.42 -2.37 -4.04
N VAL A 34 -10.24 -3.37 -3.16
CA VAL A 34 -11.33 -3.90 -2.33
C VAL A 34 -11.64 -3.00 -1.13
N GLY A 35 -10.62 -2.50 -0.44
CA GLY A 35 -10.80 -1.74 0.81
C GLY A 35 -10.92 -0.22 0.64
N TYR A 36 -10.36 0.32 -0.45
CA TYR A 36 -10.07 1.74 -0.60
C TYR A 36 -10.23 2.24 -2.06
N PRO A 37 -11.43 2.15 -2.65
CA PRO A 37 -11.68 2.47 -4.06
C PRO A 37 -11.41 3.94 -4.48
N HIS A 38 -11.27 4.86 -3.51
CA HIS A 38 -10.98 6.28 -3.74
C HIS A 38 -9.57 6.70 -3.30
N TYR A 39 -8.69 5.74 -3.05
CA TYR A 39 -7.33 6.00 -2.61
C TYR A 39 -6.35 5.69 -3.74
N GLU A 40 -5.57 6.69 -4.12
CA GLU A 40 -4.45 6.54 -5.04
C GLU A 40 -3.18 6.28 -4.23
N ILE A 41 -2.54 5.13 -4.45
CA ILE A 41 -1.23 4.84 -3.86
C ILE A 41 -0.21 5.75 -4.53
N GLN A 42 0.38 6.66 -3.77
CA GLN A 42 1.43 7.55 -4.26
C GLN A 42 2.79 6.86 -4.18
N ARG A 43 3.10 6.25 -3.04
CA ARG A 43 4.39 5.60 -2.79
C ARG A 43 4.30 4.58 -1.67
N ILE A 44 5.20 3.60 -1.72
CA ILE A 44 5.36 2.62 -0.65
C ILE A 44 6.73 2.88 -0.02
N ILE A 45 6.74 3.17 1.27
CA ILE A 45 7.95 3.41 2.06
C ILE A 45 8.18 2.24 3.02
N LYS A 46 9.44 1.88 3.23
CA LYS A 46 9.83 0.86 4.21
C LYS A 46 10.13 1.56 5.54
N SER A 47 9.36 1.27 6.57
CA SER A 47 9.59 1.73 7.94
C SER A 47 10.09 0.56 8.77
N GLY A 48 11.41 0.40 8.84
CA GLY A 48 12.06 -0.70 9.57
C GLY A 48 11.72 -2.08 8.97
N GLN A 49 10.98 -2.90 9.72
CA GLN A 49 10.53 -4.23 9.30
C GLN A 49 9.14 -4.22 8.62
N ALA A 50 8.46 -3.07 8.57
CA ALA A 50 7.13 -2.93 7.98
C ALA A 50 7.15 -2.02 6.74
N TYR A 51 6.15 -2.18 5.87
CA TYR A 51 5.94 -1.29 4.73
C TYR A 51 4.71 -0.45 4.98
N VAL A 52 4.80 0.83 4.61
CA VAL A 52 3.71 1.79 4.73
C VAL A 52 3.41 2.30 3.32
N ALA A 53 2.18 2.11 2.88
CA ALA A 53 1.66 2.69 1.65
C ALA A 53 1.12 4.08 1.96
N VAL A 54 1.74 5.10 1.35
CA VAL A 54 1.24 6.47 1.38
C VAL A 54 0.25 6.62 0.24
N CYS A 55 -0.98 6.93 0.58
CA CYS A 55 -2.08 7.03 -0.36
C CYS A 55 -2.75 8.39 -0.21
N THR A 56 -3.15 8.98 -1.32
CA THR A 56 -3.94 10.22 -1.31
C THR A 56 -5.38 9.87 -1.62
N ARG A 57 -6.30 10.38 -0.81
CA ARG A 57 -7.72 10.33 -1.14
C ARG A 57 -8.02 11.44 -2.14
N ARG A 58 -8.59 11.08 -3.30
CA ARG A 58 -8.96 12.02 -4.35
C ARG A 58 -10.47 12.24 -4.38
#